data_AF-A0A4V2AEL6-F1
#
_entry.id   AF-A0A4V2AEL6-F1
#
_cell.length_a   1.000
_cell.length_b   1.000
_cell.length_c   1.000
_cell.angle_alpha   90.00
_cell.angle_beta   90.00
_cell.angle_gamma   90.00
#
_symmetry.space_group_name_H-M   'P 1'
#
loop_
_entity.id
_entity.type
_entity.pdbx_description
1 polymer ?
#
loop_
_entity_poly.entity_id
_entity_poly.type
_entity_poly.pdbx_seq_one_letter_code
_entity_poly.pdbx_strand_id
1 'polypeptide(L)' 'MTKLEGRVALITGGARGLGAAAARALAGEGAKVVVSDIGDGTETAKA' A
#
# COMPACT_ATOMS: atom_id res chain seq x y z
N MET A 1 8.40 -10.44 -14.34
CA MET A 1 7.21 -9.58 -14.43
C MET A 1 6.33 -9.92 -13.27
N THR A 2 6.17 -9.01 -12.30
CA THR A 2 5.29 -9.27 -11.15
C THR A 2 3.84 -9.02 -11.56
N LYS A 3 2.89 -9.63 -10.83
CA LYS A 3 1.47 -9.63 -11.21
C LYS A 3 0.85 -8.23 -11.32
N LEU A 4 1.34 -7.27 -10.54
CA LEU A 4 0.79 -5.91 -10.46
C LEU A 4 1.74 -4.83 -10.98
N GLU A 5 2.77 -5.22 -11.73
CA GLU A 5 3.73 -4.27 -12.29
C GLU A 5 3.02 -3.22 -13.18
N GLY A 6 3.31 -1.94 -12.94
CA GLY A 6 2.68 -0.82 -13.66
C GLY A 6 1.25 -0.48 -13.22
N ARG A 7 0.70 -1.15 -12.20
CA ARG A 7 -0.62 -0.82 -11.62
C ARG A 7 -0.46 0.12 -10.42
N VAL A 8 -1.52 0.86 -10.13
CA VAL A 8 -1.63 1.73 -8.95
C VAL A 8 -2.73 1.20 -8.04
N ALA A 9 -2.46 1.08 -6.74
CA ALA A 9 -3.42 0.68 -5.72
C ALA A 9 -3.64 1.81 -4.71
N LEU A 10 -4.87 2.30 -4.62
CA LEU A 10 -5.30 3.24 -3.57
C LEU A 10 -5.91 2.45 -2.41
N ILE A 11 -5.39 2.64 -1.21
CA ILE A 11 -5.83 1.92 -0.01
C ILE A 11 -6.31 2.92 1.03
N THR A 12 -7.60 2.84 1.37
CA THR A 12 -8.20 3.58 2.47
C THR A 12 -8.05 2.79 3.78
N GLY A 13 -7.73 3.44 4.90
CA GLY A 13 -7.49 2.74 6.17
C GLY A 13 -6.13 2.04 6.22
N GLY A 14 -5.15 2.54 5.46
CA GLY A 14 -3.84 1.89 5.27
C GLY A 14 -2.77 2.21 6.32
N ALA A 15 -3.05 3.01 7.35
CA ALA A 15 -2.04 3.38 8.34
C ALA A 15 -1.60 2.19 9.23
N ARG A 16 -2.47 1.19 9.42
CA ARG A 16 -2.19 0.03 10.29
C ARG A 16 -3.04 -1.19 9.94
N GLY A 17 -2.81 -2.29 10.66
CA GLY A 17 -3.64 -3.50 10.59
C GLY A 17 -3.74 -4.07 9.17
N LEU A 18 -4.95 -4.47 8.77
CA LEU A 18 -5.19 -5.10 7.46
C LEU A 18 -4.88 -4.18 6.29
N GLY A 19 -5.18 -2.88 6.38
CA GLY A 19 -4.87 -1.93 5.31
C GLY A 19 -3.37 -1.80 5.08
N ALA A 20 -2.57 -1.74 6.15
CA ALA A 20 -1.11 -1.73 6.05
C ALA A 20 -0.55 -3.05 5.50
N ALA A 21 -1.11 -4.19 5.92
CA ALA A 21 -0.71 -5.50 5.41
C ALA A 21 -1.00 -5.63 3.90
N ALA A 22 -2.19 -5.18 3.45
CA ALA A 22 -2.55 -5.16 2.04
C ALA A 22 -1.63 -4.22 1.24
N ALA A 23 -1.31 -3.04 1.76
CA ALA A 23 -0.39 -2.10 1.13
C ALA A 23 0.98 -2.72 0.86
N ARG A 24 1.56 -3.38 1.87
CA ARG A 24 2.86 -4.04 1.75
C ARG A 24 2.82 -5.21 0.78
N ALA A 25 1.76 -6.02 0.81
CA ALA A 25 1.60 -7.15 -0.10
C ALA A 25 1.50 -6.69 -1.56
N LEU A 26 0.67 -5.69 -1.85
CA LEU A 26 0.48 -5.16 -3.21
C LEU A 26 1.73 -4.46 -3.73
N ALA A 27 2.45 -3.73 -2.88
CA ALA A 27 3.75 -3.16 -3.22
C ALA A 27 4.79 -4.25 -3.56
N GLY A 28 4.82 -5.34 -2.78
CA GLY A 28 5.67 -6.51 -3.06
C GLY A 28 5.36 -7.21 -4.38
N GLU A 29 4.11 -7.11 -4.88
CA GLU A 29 3.72 -7.56 -6.22
C GLU A 29 3.99 -6.51 -7.32
N GLY A 30 4.68 -5.41 -7.01
CA GLY A 30 5.11 -4.38 -7.97
C GLY A 30 4.10 -3.28 -8.25
N ALA A 31 3.03 -3.18 -7.47
CA ALA A 31 2.10 -2.06 -7.56
C ALA A 31 2.73 -0.77 -6.98
N LYS A 32 2.40 0.38 -7.56
CA LYS A 32 2.57 1.67 -6.87
C LYS A 32 1.42 1.85 -5.89
N VAL A 33 1.72 1.98 -4.60
CA VAL A 33 0.69 2.05 -3.56
C VAL A 33 0.53 3.47 -3.03
N VAL A 34 -0.72 3.92 -2.91
CA VAL A 34 -1.10 5.17 -2.25
C VAL A 34 -1.91 4.83 -1.01
N VAL A 35 -1.48 5.35 0.14
CA VAL A 35 -2.15 5.15 1.43
C VAL A 35 -2.96 6.38 1.77
N SER A 36 -4.25 6.19 2.03
CA SER A 36 -5.16 7.22 2.54
C SER A 36 -5.70 6.75 3.88
N ASP A 37 -5.49 7.52 4.94
CA ASP A 37 -5.98 7.21 6.28
C ASP A 37 -6.20 8.51 7.05
N ILE A 38 -6.97 8.44 8.13
CA ILE A 38 -7.08 9.50 9.13
C ILE A 38 -5.81 9.57 9.99
N GLY A 39 -5.16 8.42 10.22
CA GLY A 39 -3.89 8.31 10.93
C GLY A 39 -2.66 8.51 10.06
N ASP A 40 -1.48 8.54 10.69
CA ASP A 40 -0.19 8.64 10.00
C ASP A 40 0.14 7.33 9.25
N GLY A 41 0.14 7.40 7.93
CA GLY A 41 0.48 6.28 7.04
C GLY A 41 1.97 6.14 6.73
N THR A 42 2.84 6.97 7.30
CA THR A 42 4.28 7.01 6.96
C THR A 42 4.94 5.65 7.19
N GLU A 43 4.60 4.94 8.26
CA GLU A 43 5.12 3.59 8.53
C GLU A 43 4.69 2.52 7.51
N THR A 44 3.62 2.76 6.76
CA THR A 44 3.14 1.88 5.70
C THR A 44 3.71 2.27 4.34
N ALA A 45 3.79 3.58 4.06
CA ALA A 45 4.13 4.12 2.74
C ALA A 45 5.62 4.49 2.57
N LYS A 46 6.48 4.18 3.55
CA LYS A 46 7.93 4.38 3.43
C LYS A 46 8.46 3.64 2.21
N ALA A 47 9.11 4.41 1.34
CA ALA A 47 9.78 3.97 0.11
C ALA A 47 10.93 2.99 0.39
#